data_AF-A0A9R0QUP0-F1
#
_entry.id   AF-A0A9R0QUP0-F1
#
_cell.length_a   1.000
_cell.length_b   1.000
_cell.length_c   1.000
_cell.angle_alpha   90.00
_cell.angle_beta   90.00
_cell.angle_gamma   90.00
#
_symmetry.space_group_name_H-M   'P 1'
#
loop_
_entity.id
_entity.type
_entity.pdbx_description
1 polymer ?
#
loop_
_entity_poly.entity_id
_entity_poly.type
_entity_poly.pdbx_seq_one_letter_code
_entity_poly.pdbx_strand_id
1 'polypeptide(L)'
;MALANARLGVLIVAAMLSASFLPLATARGRGGPINPLVAGVCAHTPFPELCKGTAGKHADKYPTIDNLAVLNMQVDAFAKRTAQARKYVSSASRKGTPAQTQALSFCDTMYMNTQDTIGAAQRAITFKDKGTAKIMLQLAVQDFQSCDRPFQQSGIPNPMLKYDEELSQMANNCMQLANMM
;
A
#
# COMPACT_ATOMS: atom_id res chain seq x y z
N MET A 1 65.34 -16.74 -27.74
CA MET A 1 66.17 -15.68 -27.13
C MET A 1 65.54 -14.33 -27.46
N ALA A 2 65.56 -13.42 -26.48
CA ALA A 2 65.04 -12.04 -26.47
C ALA A 2 65.62 -11.15 -27.59
N LEU A 3 65.24 -9.90 -27.90
CA LEU A 3 64.68 -8.74 -27.18
C LEU A 3 63.87 -7.90 -28.21
N ALA A 4 62.70 -7.35 -27.87
CA ALA A 4 62.49 -5.95 -27.46
C ALA A 4 63.20 -4.87 -28.30
N ASN A 5 62.42 -3.99 -28.95
CA ASN A 5 62.71 -2.56 -28.96
C ASN A 5 61.46 -1.73 -29.28
N ALA A 6 61.12 -0.86 -28.34
CA ALA A 6 60.02 0.08 -28.37
C ALA A 6 60.39 1.34 -29.16
N ARG A 7 59.41 1.96 -29.84
CA ARG A 7 59.34 3.42 -29.94
C ARG A 7 57.90 3.94 -29.84
N LEU A 8 57.79 4.84 -28.87
CA LEU A 8 56.71 5.68 -28.40
C LEU A 8 56.09 6.56 -29.51
N GLY A 9 54.76 6.72 -29.52
CA GLY A 9 54.10 7.61 -30.49
C GLY A 9 52.61 7.85 -30.23
N VAL A 10 52.33 8.76 -29.28
CA VAL A 10 51.20 9.71 -29.22
C VAL A 10 49.75 9.17 -29.04
N LEU A 11 49.20 9.56 -27.89
CA LEU A 11 47.80 9.48 -27.46
C LEU A 11 46.86 10.29 -28.37
N ILE A 12 45.75 9.68 -28.80
CA ILE A 12 44.51 10.42 -29.09
C ILE A 12 43.36 9.76 -28.32
N VAL A 13 42.89 10.51 -27.33
CA VAL A 13 41.70 10.23 -26.53
C VAL A 13 40.47 10.57 -27.37
N ALA A 14 39.57 9.61 -27.57
CA ALA A 14 38.19 9.88 -27.99
C ALA A 14 37.25 8.97 -27.21
N ALA A 15 36.92 9.39 -26.00
CA ALA A 15 35.85 8.79 -25.21
C ALA A 15 34.50 9.17 -25.82
N MET A 16 33.90 8.27 -26.59
CA MET A 16 32.48 8.39 -26.97
C MET A 16 31.62 7.88 -25.81
N LEU A 17 31.33 8.77 -24.86
CA LEU A 17 30.26 8.59 -23.89
C LEU A 17 28.92 8.80 -24.60
N SER A 18 28.40 7.75 -25.23
CA SER A 18 26.99 7.72 -25.63
C SER A 18 26.14 7.53 -24.38
N ALA A 19 25.90 8.63 -23.66
CA ALA A 19 24.85 8.71 -22.65
C ALA A 19 23.51 8.62 -23.38
N SER A 20 23.00 7.39 -23.49
CA SER A 20 21.61 7.13 -23.87
C SER A 20 20.70 7.70 -22.77
N PHE A 21 20.38 8.98 -22.85
CA PHE A 21 19.27 9.58 -22.11
C PHE A 21 17.97 9.01 -22.67
N LEU A 22 17.62 7.80 -22.23
CA LEU A 22 16.24 7.35 -22.29
C LEU A 22 15.44 8.29 -21.39
N PRO A 23 14.42 9.00 -21.90
CA PRO A 23 13.52 9.73 -21.04
C PRO A 23 12.83 8.68 -20.15
N LEU A 24 13.05 8.80 -18.84
CA LEU A 24 12.31 8.04 -17.84
C LEU A 24 10.83 8.35 -18.09
N ALA A 25 10.12 7.41 -18.71
CA ALA A 25 8.69 7.50 -18.89
C ALA A 25 8.07 7.58 -17.50
N THR A 26 7.71 8.80 -17.10
CA THR A 26 6.89 9.02 -15.92
C THR A 26 5.59 8.29 -16.19
N ALA A 27 5.37 7.21 -15.44
CA ALA A 27 4.09 6.52 -15.40
C ALA A 27 3.03 7.56 -15.05
N ARG A 28 2.28 8.01 -16.06
CA ARG A 28 1.24 9.01 -15.93
C ARG A 28 0.10 8.36 -15.17
N GLY A 29 0.15 8.49 -13.85
CA GLY A 29 -0.92 8.09 -12.95
C GLY A 29 -2.22 8.71 -13.45
N ARG A 30 -3.21 7.85 -13.69
CA ARG A 30 -4.54 8.22 -14.17
C ARG A 30 -5.29 8.89 -13.02
N GLY A 31 -5.07 10.18 -12.82
CA GLY A 31 -5.70 10.98 -11.78
C GLY A 31 -5.58 12.47 -12.07
N GLY A 32 -6.65 13.22 -11.85
CA GLY A 32 -6.61 14.68 -11.88
C GLY A 32 -5.68 15.24 -10.79
N PRO A 33 -5.54 16.58 -10.70
CA PRO A 33 -4.71 17.21 -9.69
C PRO A 33 -5.13 16.77 -8.28
N ILE A 34 -4.19 16.27 -7.48
CA ILE A 34 -4.44 15.95 -6.06
C ILE A 34 -4.56 17.27 -5.29
N ASN A 35 -5.57 17.38 -4.44
CA ASN A 35 -5.74 18.55 -3.59
C ASN A 35 -4.45 18.80 -2.74
N PRO A 36 -3.87 20.01 -2.76
CA PRO A 36 -2.59 20.29 -2.11
C PRO A 36 -2.63 20.14 -0.58
N LEU A 37 -3.79 20.36 0.05
CA LEU A 37 -3.96 20.14 1.49
C LEU A 37 -3.92 18.64 1.83
N VAL A 38 -4.56 17.81 1.02
CA VAL A 38 -4.44 16.34 1.15
C VAL A 38 -2.99 15.91 0.96
N ALA A 39 -2.31 16.45 -0.04
CA ALA A 39 -0.91 16.14 -0.30
C ALA A 39 0.00 16.53 0.89
N GLY A 40 -0.22 17.70 1.49
CA GLY A 40 0.52 18.16 2.67
C GLY A 40 0.36 17.23 3.86
N VAL A 41 -0.87 16.83 4.19
CA VAL A 41 -1.13 15.88 5.29
C VAL A 41 -0.53 14.50 4.98
N CYS A 42 -0.75 13.98 3.78
CA CYS A 42 -0.25 12.67 3.36
C CYS A 42 1.29 12.57 3.32
N ALA A 43 2.01 13.69 3.16
CA ALA A 43 3.48 13.71 3.18
C ALA A 43 4.09 13.22 4.50
N HIS A 44 3.31 13.26 5.60
CA HIS A 44 3.74 12.80 6.92
C HIS A 44 3.33 11.35 7.23
N THR A 45 2.84 10.62 6.24
CA THR A 45 2.44 9.21 6.38
C THR A 45 3.55 8.28 5.90
N PRO A 46 3.63 7.02 6.38
CA PRO A 46 4.64 6.07 5.94
C PRO A 46 4.52 5.69 4.45
N PHE A 47 3.32 5.80 3.86
CA PHE A 47 3.08 5.53 2.43
C PHE A 47 2.38 6.74 1.76
N PRO A 48 3.10 7.84 1.49
CA PRO A 48 2.51 9.10 1.01
C PRO A 48 1.77 9.00 -0.32
N GLU A 49 2.33 8.28 -1.30
CA GLU A 49 1.69 8.12 -2.62
C GLU A 49 0.38 7.36 -2.53
N LEU A 50 0.34 6.31 -1.72
CA LEU A 50 -0.88 5.56 -1.45
C LEU A 50 -1.91 6.46 -0.79
N CYS A 51 -1.52 7.20 0.26
CA CYS A 51 -2.41 8.14 0.96
C CYS A 51 -3.00 9.16 -0.03
N LYS A 52 -2.17 9.80 -0.85
CA LYS A 52 -2.62 10.78 -1.85
C LYS A 52 -3.59 10.16 -2.86
N GLY A 53 -3.28 8.97 -3.37
CA GLY A 53 -4.11 8.27 -4.36
C GLY A 53 -5.47 7.81 -3.84
N THR A 54 -5.58 7.54 -2.53
CA THR A 54 -6.83 7.08 -1.89
C THR A 54 -7.65 8.23 -1.31
N ALA A 55 -7.05 9.16 -0.56
CA ALA A 55 -7.76 10.31 0.02
C ALA A 55 -8.06 11.40 -1.02
N GLY A 56 -7.17 11.62 -1.99
CA GLY A 56 -7.32 12.69 -2.98
C GLY A 56 -8.63 12.59 -3.77
N LYS A 57 -9.15 11.38 -3.98
CA LYS A 57 -10.44 11.11 -4.65
C LYS A 57 -11.67 11.50 -3.84
N HIS A 58 -11.49 11.90 -2.58
CA HIS A 58 -12.55 12.22 -1.63
C HIS A 58 -12.52 13.68 -1.18
N ALA A 59 -11.49 14.45 -1.57
CA ALA A 59 -11.26 15.82 -1.12
C ALA A 59 -12.50 16.73 -1.30
N ASP A 60 -13.16 16.67 -2.46
CA ASP A 60 -14.30 17.53 -2.80
C ASP A 60 -15.55 17.30 -1.94
N LYS A 61 -15.56 16.23 -1.12
CA LYS A 61 -16.67 15.91 -0.21
C LYS A 61 -16.53 16.58 1.16
N TYR A 62 -15.40 17.23 1.43
CA TYR A 62 -15.10 17.80 2.74
C TYR A 62 -15.02 19.33 2.64
N PRO A 63 -15.71 20.06 3.52
CA PRO A 63 -15.69 21.52 3.52
C PRO A 63 -14.33 22.07 3.97
N THR A 64 -13.62 21.33 4.82
CA THR A 64 -12.28 21.64 5.32
C THR A 64 -11.42 20.39 5.23
N ILE A 65 -10.15 20.57 4.86
CA ILE A 65 -9.18 19.47 4.78
C ILE A 65 -8.14 19.68 5.88
N ASP A 66 -8.32 18.96 6.98
CA ASP A 66 -7.39 18.85 8.10
C ASP A 66 -6.97 17.38 8.31
N ASN A 67 -6.17 17.11 9.35
CA ASN A 67 -5.70 15.74 9.65
C ASN A 67 -6.85 14.75 9.86
N LEU A 68 -7.92 15.18 10.53
CA LEU A 68 -9.09 14.35 10.79
C LEU A 68 -9.88 14.06 9.51
N ALA A 69 -10.05 15.05 8.64
CA ALA A 69 -10.68 14.87 7.34
C ALA A 69 -9.92 13.85 6.49
N VAL A 70 -8.59 13.99 6.39
CA VAL A 70 -7.74 13.06 5.62
C VAL A 70 -7.74 11.66 6.24
N LEU A 71 -7.76 11.55 7.57
CA LEU A 71 -7.92 10.27 8.26
C LEU A 71 -9.26 9.60 7.89
N ASN A 72 -10.37 10.33 7.96
CA ASN A 72 -11.68 9.79 7.60
C ASN A 72 -11.73 9.34 6.13
N MET A 73 -11.13 10.10 5.21
CA MET A 73 -10.99 9.69 3.81
C MET A 73 -10.19 8.39 3.66
N GLN A 74 -9.09 8.23 4.40
CA GLN A 74 -8.27 7.01 4.38
C GLN A 74 -9.03 5.80 4.94
N VAL A 75 -9.72 5.97 6.07
CA VAL A 75 -10.47 4.86 6.71
C VAL A 75 -11.62 4.41 5.82
N ASP A 76 -12.31 5.33 5.15
CA ASP A 76 -13.35 4.98 4.16
C ASP A 76 -12.78 4.25 2.95
N ALA A 77 -11.63 4.71 2.44
CA ALA A 77 -10.95 4.03 1.34
C ALA A 77 -10.48 2.63 1.77
N PHE A 78 -9.98 2.50 2.99
CA PHE A 78 -9.53 1.24 3.58
C PHE A 78 -10.68 0.25 3.69
N ALA A 79 -11.83 0.67 4.25
CA ALA A 79 -13.05 -0.15 4.31
C ALA A 79 -13.47 -0.67 2.92
N LYS A 80 -13.47 0.20 1.91
CA LYS A 80 -13.81 -0.17 0.53
C LYS A 80 -12.81 -1.16 -0.06
N ARG A 81 -11.51 -0.98 0.20
CA ARG A 81 -10.47 -1.88 -0.32
C ARG A 81 -10.53 -3.25 0.36
N THR A 82 -10.78 -3.31 1.67
CA THR A 82 -11.02 -4.58 2.39
C THR A 82 -12.23 -5.32 1.82
N ALA A 83 -13.33 -4.61 1.57
CA ALA A 83 -14.51 -5.21 0.92
C ALA A 83 -14.21 -5.73 -0.49
N GLN A 84 -13.33 -5.07 -1.24
CA GLN A 84 -12.86 -5.57 -2.55
C GLN A 84 -12.01 -6.82 -2.41
N ALA A 85 -11.13 -6.90 -1.40
CA ALA A 85 -10.32 -8.07 -1.12
C ALA A 85 -11.22 -9.29 -0.84
N ARG A 86 -12.27 -9.13 -0.01
CA ARG A 86 -13.27 -10.19 0.24
C ARG A 86 -14.00 -10.65 -1.02
N LYS A 87 -14.40 -9.72 -1.89
CA LYS A 87 -15.01 -10.07 -3.20
C LYS A 87 -14.04 -10.88 -4.07
N TYR A 88 -12.75 -10.54 -4.03
CA TYR A 88 -11.72 -11.28 -4.75
C TYR A 88 -11.50 -12.67 -4.14
N VAL A 89 -11.50 -12.83 -2.82
CA VAL A 89 -11.48 -14.13 -2.14
C VAL A 89 -12.61 -15.02 -2.67
N SER A 90 -13.85 -14.54 -2.65
CA SER A 90 -15.00 -15.30 -3.16
C SER A 90 -14.83 -15.73 -4.62
N SER A 91 -14.24 -14.87 -5.45
CA SER A 91 -14.00 -15.15 -6.87
C SER A 91 -12.86 -16.16 -7.07
N ALA A 92 -11.79 -16.05 -6.28
CA ALA A 92 -10.64 -16.94 -6.32
C ALA A 92 -11.00 -18.35 -5.83
N SER A 93 -11.82 -18.45 -4.76
CA SER A 93 -12.24 -19.74 -4.20
C SER A 93 -13.03 -20.60 -5.19
N ARG A 94 -13.77 -20.01 -6.13
CA ARG A 94 -14.52 -20.75 -7.16
C ARG A 94 -13.63 -21.49 -8.15
N LYS A 95 -12.37 -21.06 -8.28
CA LYS A 95 -11.39 -21.60 -9.24
C LYS A 95 -10.24 -22.33 -8.55
N GLY A 96 -10.21 -22.33 -7.22
CA GLY A 96 -9.12 -22.87 -6.41
C GLY A 96 -9.21 -24.38 -6.22
N THR A 97 -8.07 -25.00 -5.93
CA THR A 97 -8.03 -26.37 -5.38
C THR A 97 -8.66 -26.40 -3.98
N PRO A 98 -9.04 -27.56 -3.44
CA PRO A 98 -9.58 -27.65 -2.08
C PRO A 98 -8.70 -26.99 -1.01
N ALA A 99 -7.38 -27.21 -1.06
CA ALA A 99 -6.42 -26.59 -0.16
C ALA A 99 -6.39 -25.06 -0.32
N GLN A 100 -6.40 -24.56 -1.56
CA GLN A 100 -6.45 -23.12 -1.83
C GLN A 100 -7.75 -22.50 -1.35
N THR A 101 -8.89 -23.16 -1.55
CA THR A 101 -10.20 -22.69 -1.09
C THR A 101 -10.28 -22.64 0.44
N GLN A 102 -9.68 -23.61 1.13
CA GLN A 102 -9.60 -23.58 2.59
C GLN A 102 -8.71 -22.43 3.09
N ALA A 103 -7.54 -22.22 2.49
CA ALA A 103 -6.65 -21.10 2.82
C ALA A 103 -7.33 -19.74 2.54
N LEU A 104 -8.02 -19.62 1.41
CA LEU A 104 -8.81 -18.44 1.05
C LEU A 104 -9.96 -18.18 2.03
N SER A 105 -10.64 -19.24 2.53
CA SER A 105 -11.67 -19.08 3.56
C SER A 105 -11.11 -18.50 4.85
N PHE A 106 -9.86 -18.84 5.21
CA PHE A 106 -9.19 -18.23 6.35
C PHE A 106 -8.95 -16.73 6.12
N CYS A 107 -8.51 -16.33 4.93
CA CYS A 107 -8.38 -14.92 4.57
C CYS A 107 -9.71 -14.17 4.60
N ASP A 108 -10.83 -14.78 4.17
CA ASP A 108 -12.14 -14.12 4.28
C ASP A 108 -12.50 -13.82 5.73
N THR A 109 -12.21 -14.75 6.66
CA THR A 109 -12.38 -14.52 8.10
C THR A 109 -11.49 -13.38 8.60
N MET A 110 -10.21 -13.34 8.22
CA MET A 110 -9.31 -12.25 8.61
C MET A 110 -9.81 -10.89 8.09
N TYR A 111 -10.26 -10.82 6.84
CA TYR A 111 -10.82 -9.59 6.29
C TYR A 111 -12.17 -9.20 6.91
N MET A 112 -12.99 -10.16 7.31
CA MET A 112 -14.22 -9.89 8.06
C MET A 112 -13.89 -9.29 9.43
N ASN A 113 -12.95 -9.87 10.18
CA ASN A 113 -12.46 -9.32 11.44
C ASN A 113 -11.90 -7.91 11.27
N THR A 114 -11.16 -7.69 10.18
CA THR A 114 -10.67 -6.37 9.81
C THR A 114 -11.81 -5.37 9.58
N GLN A 115 -12.93 -5.77 8.97
CA GLN A 115 -14.07 -4.86 8.79
C GLN A 115 -14.68 -4.43 10.13
N ASP A 116 -14.79 -5.34 11.10
CA ASP A 116 -15.26 -5.02 12.45
C ASP A 116 -14.30 -4.08 13.18
N THR A 117 -13.01 -4.38 13.06
CA THR A 117 -11.89 -3.57 13.54
C THR A 117 -11.88 -2.17 12.94
N ILE A 118 -12.15 -2.02 11.63
CA ILE A 118 -12.30 -0.71 10.98
C ILE A 118 -13.48 0.06 11.57
N GLY A 119 -14.63 -0.60 11.77
CA GLY A 119 -15.79 0.02 12.40
C GLY A 119 -15.50 0.48 13.84
N ALA A 120 -14.73 -0.30 14.60
CA ALA A 120 -14.27 0.08 15.93
C ALA A 120 -13.30 1.28 15.87
N ALA A 121 -12.36 1.29 14.93
CA ALA A 121 -11.44 2.41 14.71
C ALA A 121 -12.22 3.70 14.36
N GLN A 122 -13.22 3.63 13.48
CA GLN A 122 -14.07 4.79 13.13
C GLN A 122 -14.77 5.38 14.36
N ARG A 123 -15.31 4.53 15.23
CA ARG A 123 -15.92 4.98 16.50
C ARG A 123 -14.89 5.64 17.40
N ALA A 124 -13.72 5.03 17.57
CA ALA A 124 -12.64 5.60 18.37
C ALA A 124 -12.17 6.96 17.84
N ILE A 125 -12.02 7.09 16.51
CA ILE A 125 -11.68 8.35 15.83
C ILE A 125 -12.74 9.44 16.11
N THR A 126 -14.03 9.07 16.07
CA THR A 126 -15.14 9.99 16.38
C THR A 126 -15.04 10.55 17.80
N PHE A 127 -14.63 9.73 18.76
CA PHE A 127 -14.39 10.14 20.15
C PHE A 127 -12.97 10.67 20.41
N LYS A 128 -12.15 10.82 19.36
CA LYS A 128 -10.73 11.23 19.44
C LYS A 128 -9.88 10.33 20.33
N ASP A 129 -10.27 9.07 20.50
CA ASP A 129 -9.51 8.04 21.21
C ASP A 129 -8.45 7.45 20.27
N LYS A 130 -7.30 8.14 20.22
CA LYS A 130 -6.14 7.73 19.39
C LYS A 130 -5.60 6.37 19.78
N GLY A 131 -5.63 6.03 21.09
CA GLY A 131 -5.10 4.79 21.61
C GLY A 131 -5.88 3.59 21.08
N THR A 132 -7.20 3.63 21.23
CA THR A 132 -8.08 2.58 20.69
C THR A 132 -8.03 2.54 19.18
N ALA A 133 -8.06 3.69 18.48
CA ALA A 133 -7.96 3.72 17.02
C ALA A 133 -6.68 3.03 16.52
N LYS A 134 -5.54 3.30 17.16
CA LYS A 134 -4.26 2.67 16.82
C LYS A 134 -4.27 1.17 17.09
N ILE A 135 -4.76 0.71 18.24
CA ILE A 135 -4.85 -0.72 18.57
C ILE A 135 -5.68 -1.46 17.51
N MET A 136 -6.84 -0.91 17.16
CA MET A 136 -7.70 -1.48 16.12
C MET A 136 -6.95 -1.58 14.79
N LEU A 137 -6.35 -0.49 14.32
CA LEU A 137 -5.60 -0.53 13.05
C LEU A 137 -4.38 -1.47 13.08
N GLN A 138 -3.74 -1.68 14.23
CA GLN A 138 -2.68 -2.70 14.40
C GLN A 138 -3.23 -4.12 14.28
N LEU A 139 -4.41 -4.40 14.84
CA LEU A 139 -5.07 -5.70 14.69
C LEU A 139 -5.37 -6.00 13.21
N ALA A 140 -5.81 -5.01 12.44
CA ALA A 140 -6.01 -5.17 11.00
C ALA A 140 -4.71 -5.58 10.27
N VAL A 141 -3.55 -4.99 10.62
CA VAL A 141 -2.26 -5.41 10.05
C VAL A 141 -1.94 -6.87 10.41
N GLN A 142 -2.24 -7.30 11.63
CA GLN A 142 -2.03 -8.69 12.06
C GLN A 142 -2.94 -9.67 11.32
N ASP A 143 -4.18 -9.28 11.03
CA ASP A 143 -5.12 -10.08 10.23
C ASP A 143 -4.56 -10.34 8.82
N PHE A 144 -4.00 -9.31 8.16
CA PHE A 144 -3.39 -9.45 6.82
C PHE A 144 -2.15 -10.35 6.83
N GLN A 145 -1.29 -10.22 7.85
CA GLN A 145 -0.16 -11.13 8.04
C GLN A 145 -0.61 -12.57 8.32
N SER A 146 -1.74 -12.75 8.99
CA SER A 146 -2.28 -14.06 9.33
C SER A 146 -2.88 -14.76 8.10
N CYS A 147 -3.48 -14.01 7.18
CA CYS A 147 -4.05 -14.54 5.93
C CYS A 147 -3.03 -15.37 5.12
N ASP A 148 -1.74 -15.01 5.12
CA ASP A 148 -0.71 -15.73 4.36
C ASP A 148 -0.32 -17.09 4.97
N ARG A 149 -0.54 -17.29 6.28
CA ARG A 149 -0.02 -18.48 7.01
C ARG A 149 -0.49 -19.82 6.44
N PRO A 150 -1.79 -20.03 6.14
CA PRO A 150 -2.26 -21.31 5.60
C PRO A 150 -1.67 -21.64 4.22
N PHE A 151 -1.36 -20.61 3.40
CA PHE A 151 -0.71 -20.78 2.11
C PHE A 151 0.74 -21.22 2.27
N GLN A 152 1.49 -20.57 3.16
CA GLN A 152 2.86 -20.94 3.49
C GLN A 152 2.95 -22.38 4.02
N GLN A 153 2.06 -22.74 4.97
CA GLN A 153 2.01 -24.09 5.54
C GLN A 153 1.69 -25.18 4.51
N SER A 154 0.87 -24.84 3.51
CA SER A 154 0.47 -25.75 2.45
C SER A 154 1.39 -25.72 1.23
N GLY A 155 2.43 -24.88 1.23
CA GLY A 155 3.36 -24.73 0.12
C GLY A 155 2.72 -24.22 -1.18
N ILE A 156 1.60 -23.50 -1.10
CA ILE A 156 0.86 -22.99 -2.25
C ILE A 156 0.97 -21.46 -2.36
N PRO A 157 0.95 -20.88 -3.57
CA PRO A 157 0.98 -19.43 -3.73
C PRO A 157 -0.28 -18.76 -3.13
N ASN A 158 -0.08 -17.69 -2.37
CA ASN A 158 -1.17 -16.86 -1.87
C ASN A 158 -1.59 -15.80 -2.91
N PRO A 159 -2.81 -15.90 -3.48
CA PRO A 159 -3.30 -14.90 -4.45
C PRO A 159 -3.71 -13.57 -3.79
N MET A 160 -3.71 -13.49 -2.46
CA MET A 160 -4.07 -12.31 -1.67
C MET A 160 -2.90 -11.40 -1.31
N LEU A 161 -1.64 -11.82 -1.52
CA LEU A 161 -0.45 -11.08 -1.06
C LEU A 161 -0.47 -9.58 -1.41
N LYS A 162 -0.88 -9.23 -2.64
CA LYS A 162 -0.97 -7.83 -3.06
C LYS A 162 -2.05 -7.06 -2.31
N TYR A 163 -3.18 -7.70 -2.02
CA TYR A 163 -4.22 -7.10 -1.18
C TYR A 163 -3.72 -6.95 0.26
N ASP A 164 -3.09 -7.98 0.82
CA ASP A 164 -2.57 -7.96 2.20
C ASP A 164 -1.53 -6.84 2.39
N GLU A 165 -0.62 -6.69 1.43
CA GLU A 165 0.38 -5.63 1.44
C GLU A 165 -0.27 -4.24 1.35
N GLU A 166 -1.12 -4.01 0.34
CA GLU A 166 -1.77 -2.71 0.15
C GLU A 166 -2.63 -2.32 1.36
N LEU A 167 -3.42 -3.27 1.89
CA LEU A 167 -4.25 -3.05 3.07
C LEU A 167 -3.42 -2.78 4.32
N SER A 168 -2.28 -3.47 4.50
CA SER A 168 -1.33 -3.18 5.57
C SER A 168 -0.78 -1.76 5.46
N GLN A 169 -0.42 -1.31 4.25
CA GLN A 169 0.07 0.04 4.02
C GLN A 169 -1.02 1.10 4.31
N MET A 170 -2.27 0.84 3.91
CA MET A 170 -3.41 1.70 4.24
C MET A 170 -3.64 1.79 5.76
N ALA A 171 -3.63 0.67 6.47
CA ALA A 171 -3.77 0.65 7.93
C ALA A 171 -2.65 1.46 8.62
N ASN A 172 -1.40 1.33 8.15
CA ASN A 172 -0.26 2.11 8.65
C ASN A 172 -0.42 3.62 8.41
N ASN A 173 -0.93 4.04 7.24
CA ASN A 173 -1.27 5.44 6.99
C ASN A 173 -2.36 5.93 7.96
N CYS A 174 -3.42 5.15 8.16
CA CYS A 174 -4.48 5.48 9.12
C CYS A 174 -3.93 5.62 10.55
N MET A 175 -3.00 4.76 10.97
CA MET A 175 -2.39 4.86 12.31
C MET A 175 -1.60 6.15 12.47
N GLN A 176 -0.81 6.52 11.47
CA GLN A 176 -0.03 7.74 11.52
C GLN A 176 -0.93 8.99 11.55
N LEU A 177 -1.97 9.01 10.71
CA LEU A 177 -2.95 10.09 10.70
C LEU A 177 -3.73 10.17 12.01
N ALA A 178 -4.05 9.02 12.63
CA ALA A 178 -4.69 8.98 13.94
C ALA A 178 -3.80 9.56 15.05
N ASN A 179 -2.47 9.42 14.96
CA ASN A 179 -1.56 10.08 15.90
C ASN A 179 -1.51 11.60 15.72
N MET A 180 -1.77 12.08 14.50
CA MET A 180 -1.71 13.51 14.13
C MET A 180 -3.02 14.28 14.40
N MET A 181 -4.10 13.61 14.80
CA MET A 181 -5.40 14.27 15.07
C MET A 181 -5.41 15.14 16.32
#